data_AF-A0A852U0M7-F1
#
_entry.id   AF-A0A852U0M7-F1
#
_cell.length_a   1.000
_cell.length_b   1.000
_cell.length_c   1.000
_cell.angle_alpha   90.00
_cell.angle_beta   90.00
_cell.angle_gamma   90.00
#
_symmetry.space_group_name_H-M   'P 1'
#
loop_
_entity.id
_entity.type
_entity.pdbx_description
1 polymer ?
#
loop_
_entity_poly.entity_id
_entity_poly.type
_entity_poly.pdbx_seq_one_letter_code
_entity_poly.pdbx_strand_id
1 'polypeptide(L)'
;MRSRLEQGDNIDRERVRRLTGRPEPDGPGAPRPPVREWLLGWIDGEASRFEQMDSLPGLMWHLADAWARRDRHNVVLVHYDDLKNDLEGEMRRLALLLDAEAPEDAWPVPVEAATFTGMRSRAHELTSDTSGILKDSAAFLRRGTSGSGRELLTGDELAHYRDRAARTAPPDLLDRLHR
;
A
#
# COMPACT_ATOMS: atom_id res chain seq x y z
N MET A 1 -5.74 0.22 -3.49
CA MET A 1 -5.37 0.36 -4.91
C MET A 1 -5.53 1.77 -5.49
N ARG A 2 -6.59 2.53 -5.18
CA ARG A 2 -6.72 3.95 -5.58
C ARG A 2 -5.52 4.84 -5.21
N SER A 3 -4.85 4.54 -4.10
CA SER A 3 -3.65 5.24 -3.62
C SER A 3 -2.51 5.30 -4.66
N ARG A 4 -2.30 4.25 -5.48
CA ARG A 4 -1.10 4.16 -6.34
C ARG A 4 -1.09 5.18 -7.48
N LEU A 5 -2.24 5.44 -8.11
CA LEU A 5 -2.34 6.44 -9.18
C LEU A 5 -2.24 7.87 -8.67
N GLU A 6 -2.91 8.13 -7.55
CA GLU A 6 -2.91 9.44 -6.90
C GLU A 6 -1.51 9.76 -6.31
N GLN A 7 -0.76 8.75 -5.82
CA GLN A 7 0.67 8.92 -5.53
C GLN A 7 1.47 9.24 -6.80
N GLY A 8 1.12 8.66 -7.94
CA GLY A 8 1.70 9.02 -9.23
C GLY A 8 1.55 10.50 -9.57
N ASP A 9 0.43 11.13 -9.21
CA ASP A 9 0.20 12.58 -9.38
C ASP A 9 1.04 13.40 -8.39
N ASN A 10 1.28 12.87 -7.19
CA ASN A 10 2.12 13.47 -6.15
C ASN A 10 3.63 13.32 -6.40
N ILE A 11 4.06 12.60 -7.44
CA ILE A 11 5.47 12.45 -7.82
C ILE A 11 5.89 13.52 -8.84
N ASP A 12 6.95 14.25 -8.54
CA ASP A 12 7.68 15.11 -9.49
C ASP A 12 8.52 14.24 -10.43
N ARG A 13 7.95 13.95 -11.60
CA ARG A 13 8.60 13.15 -12.64
C ARG A 13 9.77 13.87 -13.31
N GLU A 14 9.79 15.20 -13.32
CA GLU A 14 10.93 15.95 -13.84
C GLU A 14 12.12 15.78 -12.90
N ARG A 15 11.89 15.87 -11.59
CA ARG A 15 12.90 15.56 -10.57
C ARG A 15 13.40 14.14 -10.69
N VAL A 16 12.51 13.15 -10.79
CA VAL A 16 12.90 11.73 -10.98
C VAL A 16 13.75 11.56 -12.24
N ARG A 17 13.38 12.18 -13.37
CA ARG A 17 14.18 12.10 -14.61
C ARG A 17 15.58 12.67 -14.42
N ARG A 18 15.71 13.86 -13.81
CA ARG A 18 17.02 14.47 -13.53
C ARG A 18 17.89 13.57 -12.65
N LEU A 19 17.31 12.98 -11.60
CA LEU A 19 18.03 12.08 -10.70
C LEU A 19 18.42 10.75 -11.36
N THR A 20 17.63 10.28 -12.33
CA THR A 20 17.86 8.99 -13.01
C THR A 20 18.60 9.11 -14.35
N GLY A 21 18.96 10.34 -14.77
CA GLY A 21 19.64 10.59 -16.05
C GLY A 21 18.80 10.26 -17.28
N ARG A 22 17.47 10.20 -17.16
CA ARG A 22 16.58 9.88 -18.29
C ARG A 22 16.38 11.10 -19.18
N PRO A 23 16.40 10.92 -20.52
CA PRO A 23 16.19 12.03 -21.45
C PRO A 23 14.79 12.63 -21.31
N GLU A 24 14.66 13.88 -21.73
CA GLU A 24 13.37 14.56 -21.82
C GLU A 24 12.54 13.93 -22.95
N PRO A 25 11.24 13.66 -22.73
CA PRO A 25 10.40 13.07 -23.78
C PRO A 25 10.15 14.07 -24.92
N ASP A 26 10.08 13.57 -26.16
CA ASP A 26 9.85 14.36 -27.38
C ASP A 26 8.43 14.96 -27.51
N GLY A 27 7.68 15.06 -26.42
CA GLY A 27 6.32 15.61 -26.40
C GLY A 27 5.60 15.44 -25.06
N PRO A 28 4.41 16.04 -24.90
CA PRO A 28 3.58 15.81 -23.73
C PRO A 28 3.22 14.32 -23.65
N GLY A 29 3.52 13.70 -22.51
CA GLY A 29 3.20 12.30 -22.28
C GLY A 29 1.69 12.04 -22.37
N ALA A 30 1.30 10.82 -22.77
CA ALA A 30 -0.10 10.43 -22.86
C ALA A 30 -0.82 10.72 -21.52
N PRO A 31 -2.07 11.24 -21.56
CA PRO A 31 -2.83 11.48 -20.35
C PRO A 31 -3.03 10.17 -19.58
N ARG A 32 -3.00 10.24 -18.25
CA ARG A 32 -3.27 9.05 -17.43
C ARG A 32 -4.73 8.63 -17.62
N PRO A 33 -5.01 7.33 -17.76
CA PRO A 33 -6.37 6.85 -17.77
C PRO A 33 -7.06 7.17 -16.42
N PRO A 34 -8.39 7.36 -16.41
CA PRO A 34 -9.16 7.45 -15.18
C PRO A 34 -8.87 6.27 -14.24
N VAL A 35 -8.95 6.50 -12.92
CA VAL A 35 -8.57 5.49 -11.91
C VAL A 35 -9.29 4.15 -12.06
N ARG A 36 -10.57 4.19 -12.45
CA ARG A 36 -11.36 2.98 -12.69
C ARG A 36 -10.85 2.20 -13.91
N GLU A 37 -10.55 2.87 -15.01
CA GLU A 37 -10.05 2.24 -16.24
C GLU A 37 -8.68 1.61 -16.01
N TRP A 38 -7.77 2.33 -15.35
CA TRP A 38 -6.50 1.74 -14.93
C TRP A 38 -6.67 0.53 -14.02
N LEU A 39 -7.60 0.59 -13.06
CA LEU A 39 -7.87 -0.50 -12.13
C LEU A 39 -8.35 -1.75 -12.88
N LEU A 40 -9.24 -1.59 -13.86
CA LEU A 40 -9.69 -2.69 -14.71
C LEU A 40 -8.54 -3.27 -15.54
N GLY A 41 -7.76 -2.42 -16.21
CA GLY A 41 -6.58 -2.86 -16.96
C GLY A 41 -5.54 -3.58 -16.08
N TRP A 42 -5.39 -3.16 -14.83
CA TRP A 42 -4.53 -3.85 -13.86
C TRP A 42 -5.09 -5.22 -13.43
N ILE A 43 -6.40 -5.35 -13.26
CA ILE A 43 -7.06 -6.63 -12.95
C ILE A 43 -6.87 -7.62 -14.11
N ASP A 44 -7.03 -7.13 -15.34
CA ASP A 44 -6.93 -7.91 -16.58
C ASP A 44 -5.48 -8.21 -16.98
N GLY A 45 -4.52 -7.38 -16.54
CA GLY A 45 -3.11 -7.51 -16.88
C GLY A 45 -2.55 -8.90 -16.58
N GLU A 46 -1.93 -9.52 -17.57
CA GLU A 46 -1.36 -10.87 -17.51
C GLU A 46 0.18 -10.88 -17.45
N ALA A 47 0.79 -9.70 -17.37
CA ALA A 47 2.22 -9.56 -17.27
C ALA A 47 2.76 -10.45 -16.14
N SER A 48 3.82 -11.21 -16.43
CA SER A 48 4.38 -12.11 -15.43
C SER A 48 4.95 -11.30 -14.26
N ARG A 49 5.06 -11.96 -13.10
CA ARG A 49 5.66 -11.36 -11.90
C ARG A 49 7.08 -10.81 -12.13
N PHE A 50 7.80 -11.33 -13.12
CA PHE A 50 9.17 -10.93 -13.45
C PHE A 50 9.23 -9.72 -14.38
N GLU A 51 8.16 -9.46 -15.14
CA GLU A 51 8.07 -8.34 -16.07
C GLU A 51 7.48 -7.11 -15.40
N GLN A 52 6.41 -7.32 -14.61
CA GLN A 52 5.70 -6.24 -13.93
C GLN A 52 5.32 -6.68 -12.52
N MET A 53 6.22 -6.39 -11.58
CA MET A 53 6.06 -6.75 -10.18
C MET A 53 4.88 -6.03 -9.50
N ASP A 54 4.46 -4.90 -10.06
CA ASP A 54 3.32 -4.13 -9.57
C ASP A 54 1.98 -4.56 -10.17
N SER A 55 1.95 -5.54 -11.09
CA SER A 55 0.73 -6.18 -11.62
C SER A 55 -0.05 -6.98 -10.58
N LEU A 56 -1.27 -7.43 -10.91
CA LEU A 56 -2.04 -8.33 -10.03
C LEU A 56 -1.28 -9.65 -9.75
N PRO A 57 -0.76 -10.38 -10.76
CA PRO A 57 0.06 -11.56 -10.51
C PRO A 57 1.30 -11.29 -9.66
N GLY A 58 2.00 -10.16 -9.90
CA GLY A 58 3.15 -9.74 -9.12
C GLY A 58 2.81 -9.49 -7.64
N LEU A 59 1.74 -8.74 -7.38
CA LEU A 59 1.26 -8.46 -6.03
C LEU A 59 0.83 -9.75 -5.30
N MET A 60 0.06 -10.60 -5.96
CA MET A 60 -0.41 -11.85 -5.36
C MET A 60 0.75 -12.80 -5.04
N TRP A 61 1.77 -12.84 -5.90
CA TRP A 61 2.99 -13.59 -5.62
C TRP A 61 3.72 -13.08 -4.38
N HIS A 62 3.87 -11.76 -4.21
CA HIS A 62 4.47 -11.19 -3.00
C HIS A 62 3.70 -11.53 -1.73
N LEU A 63 2.38 -11.41 -1.77
CA LEU A 63 1.52 -11.74 -0.64
C LEU A 63 1.60 -13.23 -0.31
N ALA A 64 1.60 -14.10 -1.33
CA ALA A 64 1.71 -15.54 -1.16
C ALA A 64 3.07 -15.95 -0.58
N ASP A 65 4.18 -15.34 -1.01
CA ASP A 65 5.51 -15.61 -0.44
C ASP A 65 5.59 -15.20 1.04
N ALA A 66 5.07 -14.02 1.40
CA ALA A 66 4.97 -13.60 2.79
C ALA A 66 4.07 -14.53 3.61
N TRP A 67 2.92 -14.93 3.05
CA TRP A 67 1.96 -15.84 3.68
C TRP A 67 2.54 -17.23 3.93
N ALA A 68 3.35 -17.76 3.01
CA ALA A 68 4.02 -19.05 3.17
C ALA A 68 5.07 -19.04 4.30
N ARG A 69 5.51 -17.87 4.76
CA ARG A 69 6.50 -17.69 5.82
C ARG A 69 5.88 -17.28 7.15
N ARG A 70 4.56 -17.21 7.26
CA ARG A 70 3.84 -16.72 8.45
C ARG A 70 4.16 -17.48 9.75
N ASP A 71 4.57 -18.75 9.65
CA ASP A 71 4.92 -19.59 10.80
C ASP A 71 6.40 -19.46 11.20
N ARG A 72 7.18 -18.62 10.51
CA ARG A 72 8.58 -18.34 10.87
C ARG A 72 8.62 -17.42 12.08
N HIS A 73 9.48 -17.75 13.04
CA HIS A 73 9.65 -16.98 14.29
C HIS A 73 10.03 -15.51 14.08
N ASN A 74 10.61 -15.16 12.93
CA ASN A 74 11.04 -13.81 12.58
C ASN A 74 10.12 -13.13 11.54
N VAL A 75 8.90 -13.63 11.34
CA VAL A 75 7.92 -13.06 10.42
C VAL A 75 6.63 -12.80 11.18
N VAL A 76 6.15 -11.56 11.13
CA VAL A 76 4.85 -11.19 11.67
C VAL A 76 4.04 -10.56 10.55
N LEU A 77 2.89 -11.18 10.25
CA LEU A 77 1.92 -10.61 9.32
C LEU A 77 0.92 -9.76 10.09
N VAL A 78 0.80 -8.51 9.70
CA VAL A 78 -0.16 -7.55 10.25
C VAL A 78 -1.11 -7.16 9.14
N HIS A 79 -2.39 -7.07 9.46
CA HIS A 79 -3.37 -6.58 8.53
C HIS A 79 -3.79 -5.17 8.91
N TYR A 80 -3.96 -4.33 7.89
CA TYR A 80 -4.23 -2.92 8.11
C TYR A 80 -5.54 -2.65 8.86
N ASP A 81 -6.58 -3.46 8.65
CA ASP A 81 -7.84 -3.29 9.40
C ASP A 81 -7.70 -3.62 10.89
N ASP A 82 -6.75 -4.48 11.30
CA ASP A 82 -6.51 -4.71 12.74
C ASP A 82 -5.91 -3.45 13.38
N LEU A 83 -4.89 -2.86 12.72
CA LEU A 83 -4.28 -1.59 13.14
C LEU A 83 -5.30 -0.44 13.18
N LYS A 84 -6.27 -0.45 12.26
CA LYS A 84 -7.30 0.58 12.21
C LYS A 84 -8.35 0.40 13.32
N ASN A 85 -8.68 -0.84 13.66
CA ASN A 85 -9.70 -1.16 14.65
C ASN A 85 -9.18 -1.09 16.09
N ASP A 86 -7.92 -1.48 16.31
CA ASP A 86 -7.25 -1.45 17.62
C ASP A 86 -5.75 -1.15 17.44
N LEU A 87 -5.43 0.14 17.27
CA LEU A 87 -4.05 0.57 17.04
C LEU A 87 -3.15 0.27 18.24
N GLU A 88 -3.62 0.58 19.46
CA GLU A 88 -2.83 0.39 20.67
C GLU A 88 -2.59 -1.08 20.96
N GLY A 89 -3.62 -1.93 20.86
CA GLY A 89 -3.48 -3.38 21.06
C GLY A 89 -2.51 -4.01 20.07
N GLU A 90 -2.59 -3.65 18.79
CA GLU A 90 -1.65 -4.16 17.78
C GLU A 90 -0.21 -3.62 17.98
N MET A 91 -0.04 -2.37 18.41
CA MET A 91 1.28 -1.83 18.74
C MET A 91 1.90 -2.55 19.95
N ARG A 92 1.11 -2.82 21.00
CA ARG A 92 1.53 -3.59 22.18
C ARG A 92 1.91 -5.02 21.81
N ARG A 93 1.10 -5.68 21.00
CA ARG A 93 1.39 -7.02 20.45
C ARG A 93 2.73 -7.04 19.70
N LEU A 94 2.98 -6.04 18.86
CA LEU A 94 4.24 -5.94 18.10
C LEU A 94 5.43 -5.64 19.02
N ALA A 95 5.28 -4.77 20.01
CA ALA A 95 6.33 -4.47 20.97
C ALA A 95 6.77 -5.71 21.77
N LEU A 96 5.81 -6.54 22.21
CA LEU A 96 6.11 -7.81 22.87
C LEU A 96 6.92 -8.75 21.96
N LEU A 97 6.55 -8.86 20.68
CA LEU A 97 7.25 -9.71 19.71
C LEU A 97 8.67 -9.20 19.37
N LEU A 98 8.90 -7.89 19.52
CA LEU A 98 10.17 -7.23 19.22
C LEU A 98 11.04 -7.00 20.47
N ASP A 99 10.61 -7.46 21.66
CA ASP A 99 11.28 -7.20 22.94
C ASP A 99 11.47 -5.69 23.20
N ALA A 100 10.43 -4.91 22.89
CA ALA A 100 10.41 -3.45 22.93
C ALA A 100 9.29 -2.90 23.84
N GLU A 101 8.96 -3.62 24.91
CA GLU A 101 7.92 -3.24 25.86
C GLU A 101 8.22 -1.90 26.55
N ALA A 102 7.16 -1.14 26.82
CA ALA A 102 7.23 0.17 27.47
C ALA A 102 6.33 0.19 28.73
N PRO A 103 6.65 1.03 29.73
CA PRO A 103 5.77 1.27 30.88
C PRO A 103 4.34 1.64 30.45
N GLU A 104 3.35 1.23 31.25
CA GLU A 104 1.93 1.40 30.93
C GLU A 104 1.53 2.86 30.65
N ASP A 105 2.12 3.79 31.39
CA ASP A 105 1.90 5.22 31.27
C ASP A 105 2.61 5.86 30.06
N ALA A 106 3.51 5.14 29.40
CA ALA A 106 4.25 5.63 28.24
C ALA A 106 3.51 5.45 26.90
N TRP A 107 2.50 4.57 26.84
CA TRP A 107 1.78 4.20 25.61
C TRP A 107 0.97 5.29 24.91
N PRO A 108 0.33 6.25 25.61
CA PRO A 108 -0.48 7.28 24.94
C PRO A 108 0.29 8.08 23.88
N VAL A 109 1.58 8.36 24.12
CA VAL A 109 2.42 9.16 23.21
C VAL A 109 2.71 8.46 21.88
N PRO A 110 3.32 7.25 21.84
CA PRO A 110 3.57 6.55 20.59
C PRO A 110 2.27 6.16 19.87
N VAL A 111 1.19 5.84 20.58
CA VAL A 111 -0.12 5.52 19.97
C VAL A 111 -0.66 6.75 19.24
N GLU A 112 -0.74 7.91 19.91
CA GLU A 112 -1.20 9.14 19.27
C GLU A 112 -0.33 9.51 18.06
N ALA A 113 0.99 9.38 18.19
CA ALA A 113 1.93 9.64 17.11
C ALA A 113 1.72 8.71 15.89
N ALA A 114 1.31 7.47 16.11
CA ALA A 114 1.05 6.47 15.07
C ALA A 114 -0.36 6.56 14.46
N THR A 115 -1.26 7.39 15.02
CA THR A 115 -2.56 7.65 14.39
C THR A 115 -2.39 8.30 13.01
N PHE A 116 -3.39 8.16 12.14
CA PHE A 116 -3.37 8.85 10.84
C PHE A 116 -3.20 10.37 10.99
N THR A 117 -3.88 10.98 11.97
CA THR A 117 -3.77 12.41 12.26
C THR A 117 -2.37 12.77 12.75
N GLY A 118 -1.82 12.00 13.71
CA GLY A 118 -0.48 12.21 14.26
C GLY A 118 0.65 11.96 13.28
N MET A 119 0.47 11.05 12.32
CA MET A 119 1.39 10.87 11.20
C MET A 119 1.27 12.02 10.20
N ARG A 120 0.04 12.44 9.86
CA ARG A 120 -0.20 13.48 8.86
C ARG A 120 0.30 14.85 9.30
N SER A 121 0.21 15.19 10.58
CA SER A 121 0.78 16.43 11.13
C SER A 121 2.31 16.48 11.02
N ARG A 122 2.97 15.31 10.96
CA ARG A 122 4.43 15.15 10.84
C ARG A 122 4.85 14.61 9.47
N ALA A 123 4.01 14.74 8.45
CA ALA A 123 4.23 14.11 7.15
C ALA A 123 5.57 14.50 6.51
N HIS A 124 6.00 15.75 6.70
CA HIS A 124 7.30 16.22 6.21
C HIS A 124 8.48 15.47 6.86
N GLU A 125 8.45 15.25 8.18
CA GLU A 125 9.48 14.50 8.90
C GLU A 125 9.47 13.02 8.51
N LEU A 126 8.28 12.41 8.46
CA LEU A 126 8.12 10.98 8.19
C LEU A 126 8.45 10.58 6.75
N THR A 127 8.17 11.45 5.77
CA THR A 127 8.47 11.15 4.37
C THR A 127 9.95 11.32 4.04
N SER A 128 10.68 12.14 4.82
CA SER A 128 12.13 12.35 4.69
C SER A 128 12.59 12.47 3.23
N ASP A 129 11.83 13.22 2.41
CA ASP A 129 12.09 13.37 0.98
C ASP A 129 13.27 14.31 0.73
N THR A 130 14.46 13.81 1.04
CA THR A 130 15.74 14.47 0.79
C THR A 130 15.99 14.70 -0.71
N SER A 131 15.28 13.97 -1.57
CA SER A 131 15.37 14.06 -3.03
C SER A 131 14.44 15.09 -3.67
N GLY A 132 13.40 15.57 -2.96
CA GLY A 132 12.38 16.47 -3.49
C GLY A 132 11.48 15.84 -4.57
N ILE A 133 11.27 14.51 -4.50
CA ILE A 133 10.45 13.75 -5.45
C ILE A 133 8.95 13.92 -5.17
N LEU A 134 8.55 14.13 -3.92
CA LEU A 134 7.17 14.35 -3.53
C LEU A 134 6.81 15.83 -3.71
N LYS A 135 5.68 16.10 -4.37
CA LYS A 135 5.15 17.45 -4.51
C LYS A 135 4.52 17.95 -3.21
N ASP A 136 3.86 17.05 -2.48
CA ASP A 136 3.26 17.31 -1.17
C ASP A 136 3.45 16.09 -0.26
N SER A 137 4.25 16.26 0.79
CA SER A 137 4.47 15.22 1.82
C SER A 137 3.17 14.82 2.53
N ALA A 138 2.23 15.74 2.75
CA ALA A 138 0.96 15.42 3.39
C ALA A 138 0.04 14.60 2.46
N ALA A 139 0.13 14.79 1.14
CA ALA A 139 -0.60 13.98 0.16
C ALA A 139 -0.09 12.53 0.07
N PHE A 140 1.11 12.24 0.58
CA PHE A 140 1.57 10.86 0.78
C PHE A 140 0.63 10.10 1.74
N LEU A 141 0.22 10.76 2.83
CA LEU A 141 -0.71 10.25 3.84
C LEU A 141 -2.15 10.63 3.49
N ARG A 142 -2.77 9.81 2.63
CA ARG A 142 -4.02 10.20 1.93
C ARG A 142 -5.29 10.21 2.77
N ARG A 143 -5.76 9.04 3.24
CA ARG A 143 -7.07 8.91 3.92
C ARG A 143 -7.09 8.03 5.16
N GLY A 144 -6.08 7.18 5.38
CA GLY A 144 -6.07 6.26 6.52
C GLY A 144 -7.24 5.26 6.54
N THR A 145 -7.84 4.95 5.39
CA THR A 145 -9.03 4.09 5.29
C THR A 145 -8.91 3.02 4.21
N SER A 146 -9.44 1.83 4.51
CA SER A 146 -9.64 0.69 3.60
C SER A 146 -10.88 0.87 2.70
N GLY A 147 -11.03 0.02 1.69
CA GLY A 147 -12.28 -0.11 0.93
C GLY A 147 -12.43 0.76 -0.33
N SER A 148 -11.52 1.70 -0.59
CA SER A 148 -11.62 2.60 -1.77
C SER A 148 -11.62 1.88 -3.13
N GLY A 149 -11.26 0.60 -3.21
CA GLY A 149 -11.39 -0.19 -4.44
C GLY A 149 -12.84 -0.60 -4.71
N ARG A 150 -13.60 -0.96 -3.65
CA ARG A 150 -15.01 -1.37 -3.76
C ARG A 150 -15.91 -0.23 -4.20
N GLU A 151 -15.55 1.01 -3.87
CA GLU A 151 -16.24 2.22 -4.30
C GLU A 151 -16.11 2.49 -5.81
N LEU A 152 -15.12 1.90 -6.49
CA LEU A 152 -14.81 2.17 -7.90
C LEU A 152 -15.32 1.09 -8.86
N LEU A 153 -15.57 -0.12 -8.36
CA LEU A 153 -15.93 -1.28 -9.16
C LEU A 153 -17.41 -1.60 -9.02
N THR A 154 -18.02 -2.06 -10.10
CA THR A 154 -19.35 -2.69 -10.04
C THR A 154 -19.26 -4.05 -9.34
N GLY A 155 -20.43 -4.64 -9.03
CA GLY A 155 -20.49 -5.99 -8.45
C GLY A 155 -19.79 -7.03 -9.34
N ASP A 156 -20.03 -6.97 -10.65
CA ASP A 156 -19.45 -7.90 -11.63
C ASP A 156 -17.94 -7.72 -11.76
N GLU A 157 -17.46 -6.48 -11.76
CA GLU A 157 -16.01 -6.19 -11.82
C GLU A 157 -15.28 -6.63 -10.56
N LEU A 158 -15.92 -6.49 -9.40
CA LEU A 158 -15.39 -7.02 -8.15
C LEU A 158 -15.37 -8.56 -8.14
N ALA A 159 -16.40 -9.20 -8.70
CA ALA A 159 -16.45 -10.65 -8.86
C ALA A 159 -15.35 -11.14 -9.80
N HIS A 160 -15.12 -10.45 -10.91
CA HIS A 160 -14.01 -10.73 -11.83
C HIS A 160 -12.64 -10.61 -11.15
N TYR A 161 -12.42 -9.56 -10.37
CA TYR A 161 -11.21 -9.45 -9.54
C TYR A 161 -11.03 -10.65 -8.60
N ARG A 162 -12.09 -11.08 -7.91
CA ARG A 162 -12.04 -12.22 -6.98
C ARG A 162 -11.71 -13.53 -7.71
N ASP A 163 -12.31 -13.75 -8.87
CA ASP A 163 -12.03 -14.91 -9.72
C ASP A 163 -10.56 -14.92 -10.20
N ARG A 164 -10.02 -13.77 -10.60
CA ARG A 164 -8.59 -13.61 -10.93
C ARG A 164 -7.69 -13.86 -9.71
N ALA A 165 -8.04 -13.33 -8.55
CA ALA A 165 -7.29 -13.53 -7.31
C ALA A 165 -7.24 -15.01 -6.90
N ALA A 166 -8.37 -15.72 -7.01
CA ALA A 166 -8.47 -17.16 -6.69
C ALA A 166 -7.56 -18.04 -7.54
N ARG A 167 -7.21 -17.61 -8.76
CA ARG A 167 -6.25 -18.32 -9.63
C ARG A 167 -4.78 -18.10 -9.25
N THR A 168 -4.48 -17.12 -8.40
CA THR A 168 -3.11 -16.62 -8.20
C THR A 168 -2.61 -16.71 -6.74
N ALA A 169 -3.50 -16.96 -5.79
CA ALA A 169 -3.17 -17.06 -4.37
C ALA A 169 -3.98 -18.17 -3.66
N PRO A 170 -3.46 -18.76 -2.58
CA PRO A 170 -4.17 -19.80 -1.83
C PRO A 170 -5.42 -19.24 -1.12
N PRO A 171 -6.48 -20.05 -0.91
CA PRO A 171 -7.75 -19.57 -0.34
C PRO A 171 -7.62 -18.95 1.05
N ASP A 172 -6.78 -19.50 1.93
CA ASP A 172 -6.58 -19.00 3.29
C ASP A 172 -5.96 -17.59 3.33
N LEU A 173 -5.07 -17.28 2.38
CA LEU A 173 -4.56 -15.92 2.18
C LEU A 173 -5.67 -14.98 1.70
N LEU A 174 -6.49 -15.42 0.74
CA LEU A 174 -7.56 -14.60 0.18
C LEU A 174 -8.64 -14.28 1.21
N ASP A 175 -9.02 -15.26 2.04
CA ASP A 175 -9.93 -15.06 3.17
C ASP A 175 -9.39 -13.99 4.13
N ARG A 176 -8.08 -14.02 4.42
CA ARG A 176 -7.43 -13.02 5.28
C ARG A 176 -7.37 -11.64 4.63
N LEU A 177 -7.14 -11.58 3.32
CA LEU A 177 -6.96 -10.36 2.53
C LEU A 177 -8.28 -9.63 2.23
N HIS A 178 -9.38 -10.37 2.07
CA HIS A 178 -10.68 -9.85 1.63
C HIS A 178 -11.71 -9.69 2.75
N ARG A 179 -11.30 -9.91 4.00
CA ARG A 179 -12.16 -9.76 5.16
C ARG A 179 -12.68 -8.34 5.38
#